data_AF-A0A4Z2HXK7-F1
#
_entry.id   AF-A0A4Z2HXK7-F1
#
_cell.length_a   1.000
_cell.length_b   1.000
_cell.length_c   1.000
_cell.angle_alpha   90.00
_cell.angle_beta   90.00
_cell.angle_gamma   90.00
#
_symmetry.space_group_name_H-M   'P 1'
#
loop_
_entity.id
_entity.type
_entity.pdbx_description
1 polymer ?
#
loop_
_entity_poly.entity_id
_entity_poly.type
_entity_poly.pdbx_seq_one_letter_code
_entity_poly.pdbx_strand_id
1 'polypeptide(L)'
;MHALACLPAALLVLLLSGCAPARAYFAEERWSPESPLLAPRVFLALICRNSEHSLPYFLGTIERLNYPKERMALWVATDHNKDNTTAVLRDWLVKMQSLYHYVEWRPKEEPEHYLNEDGPKQWGDLRYEHVMKLRQVALESAREMWADYFMLADCDNLLTNPDMLWKLMNENKTIIAPMLESRAAYSNFWCGMTAQGYYKRTPAYIPIRKQLRKGCFAVPMVHSTFLIDLRKEASRQLAFHPPHSEYSWAFDDIIVFAFSARMAVRNAPVIPSKYIPLPKKQPDKLGFDEVFMINLQRRTDRRERMMSALDKQGITCKVIAAVDGKATNISDIHTMGIHMLPGYNDPYHGRPLTKGELGCFLSHYNIWKEIVERRLETSLVIEDDLRFEIFFKRRLKNLMREVEDERLDWDLMSDYMQQFKTRDLKAFSAEPLLVYPTHYTGDTGYISDTETSTVWDNDKVLTDWDRARSGKTGEQAEISTEAQNSDVLQSPLDSTARDEL
;
A
#
# COMPACT_ATOMS: atom_id res chain seq x y z
N MET A 1 34.98 -61.51 -44.91
CA MET A 1 34.86 -62.29 -43.67
C MET A 1 35.83 -61.71 -42.66
N HIS A 2 35.34 -61.47 -41.44
CA HIS A 2 36.07 -61.27 -40.18
C HIS A 2 36.86 -59.96 -40.01
N ALA A 3 36.87 -59.30 -38.85
CA ALA A 3 36.00 -59.29 -37.67
C ALA A 3 36.42 -58.03 -36.88
N LEU A 4 35.45 -57.22 -36.46
CA LEU A 4 35.67 -56.22 -35.42
C LEU A 4 36.01 -56.95 -34.11
N ALA A 5 37.14 -56.61 -33.50
CA ALA A 5 37.40 -56.88 -32.10
C ALA A 5 37.36 -55.55 -31.34
N CYS A 6 36.20 -55.26 -30.75
CA CYS A 6 36.03 -54.27 -29.69
C CYS A 6 36.74 -54.73 -28.41
N LEU A 7 37.11 -53.73 -27.60
CA LEU A 7 37.59 -53.77 -26.20
C LEU A 7 39.12 -53.82 -26.06
N PRO A 8 39.70 -52.70 -25.59
CA PRO A 8 39.61 -52.42 -24.16
C PRO A 8 39.38 -50.93 -23.83
N ALA A 9 38.23 -50.35 -24.22
CA ALA A 9 37.84 -49.03 -23.71
C ALA A 9 37.17 -49.11 -22.31
N ALA A 10 36.58 -50.26 -21.97
CA ALA A 10 35.81 -50.43 -20.74
C ALA A 10 36.68 -50.57 -19.47
N LEU A 11 37.94 -51.01 -19.60
CA LEU A 11 38.83 -51.15 -18.44
C LEU A 11 39.48 -49.83 -18.01
N LEU A 12 39.60 -48.86 -18.93
CA LEU A 12 40.23 -47.56 -18.64
C LEU A 12 39.29 -46.63 -17.85
N VAL A 13 37.97 -46.77 -18.02
CA VAL A 13 36.98 -45.92 -17.33
C VAL A 13 36.80 -46.34 -15.87
N LEU A 14 36.93 -47.63 -15.56
CA LEU A 14 36.84 -48.14 -14.18
C LEU A 14 38.07 -47.82 -13.31
N LEU A 15 39.23 -47.54 -13.92
CA LEU A 15 40.42 -47.07 -13.20
C LEU A 15 40.40 -45.56 -12.92
N LEU A 16 39.57 -44.78 -13.63
CA LEU A 16 39.44 -43.33 -13.42
C LEU A 16 38.37 -42.95 -12.39
N SER A 17 37.46 -43.86 -12.04
CA SER A 17 36.43 -43.64 -11.00
C SER A 17 36.92 -43.87 -9.56
N GLY A 18 38.16 -44.35 -9.38
CA GLY A 18 38.79 -44.61 -8.08
C GLY A 18 39.76 -43.52 -7.60
N CYS A 19 39.96 -42.46 -8.38
CA CYS A 19 40.84 -41.36 -7.98
C CYS A 19 40.11 -40.45 -6.98
N ALA A 20 40.32 -40.70 -5.68
CA ALA A 20 40.19 -39.65 -4.68
C ALA A 20 40.95 -38.40 -5.15
N PRO A 21 40.46 -37.18 -4.88
CA PRO A 21 41.12 -35.96 -5.35
C PRO A 21 42.58 -36.02 -4.94
N ALA A 22 43.47 -35.97 -5.94
CA ALA A 22 44.90 -36.01 -5.72
C ALA A 22 45.25 -34.91 -4.72
N ARG A 23 45.58 -35.30 -3.49
CA ARG A 23 46.13 -34.38 -2.50
C ARG A 23 47.44 -33.87 -3.09
N ALA A 24 47.54 -32.55 -3.24
CA ALA A 24 48.70 -31.87 -3.82
C ALA A 24 50.02 -32.51 -3.33
N TYR A 25 50.90 -32.81 -4.28
CA TYR A 25 52.13 -33.59 -4.09
C TYR A 25 53.19 -32.81 -3.29
N PHE A 26 53.10 -31.47 -3.26
CA PHE A 26 53.99 -30.59 -2.52
C PHE A 26 53.30 -30.03 -1.27
N ALA A 27 54.00 -30.05 -0.13
CA ALA A 27 53.47 -29.50 1.11
C ALA A 27 53.29 -27.98 1.03
N GLU A 28 54.08 -27.28 0.21
CA GLU A 28 53.97 -25.84 -0.04
C GLU A 28 52.73 -25.45 -0.87
N GLU A 29 52.11 -26.39 -1.59
CA GLU A 29 50.90 -26.17 -2.40
C GLU A 29 49.60 -26.48 -1.63
N ARG A 30 49.70 -26.78 -0.33
CA ARG A 30 48.52 -26.86 0.55
C ARG A 30 47.97 -25.46 0.78
N TRP A 31 47.16 -24.99 -0.15
CA TRP A 31 46.37 -23.77 0.00
C TRP A 31 45.38 -23.95 1.16
N SER A 32 45.68 -23.36 2.31
CA SER A 32 44.71 -23.23 3.40
C SER A 32 43.65 -22.23 2.93
N PRO A 33 42.35 -22.58 2.91
CA PRO A 33 41.32 -21.62 2.60
C PRO A 33 41.37 -20.46 3.59
N GLU A 34 41.13 -19.24 3.09
CA GLU A 34 41.06 -18.04 3.92
C GLU A 34 39.96 -18.22 5.00
N SER A 35 40.22 -17.68 6.19
CA SER A 35 39.26 -17.75 7.30
C SER A 35 37.94 -17.06 6.93
N PRO A 36 36.79 -17.56 7.42
CA PRO A 36 35.49 -16.93 7.15
C PRO A 36 35.39 -15.53 7.78
N LEU A 37 34.55 -14.68 7.19
CA LEU A 37 34.20 -13.38 7.78
C LEU A 37 33.49 -13.56 9.13
N LEU A 38 33.78 -12.67 10.06
CA LEU A 38 33.03 -12.57 11.32
C LEU A 38 31.59 -12.12 11.05
N ALA A 39 30.67 -12.58 11.90
CA ALA A 39 29.28 -12.11 11.87
C ALA A 39 29.21 -10.58 12.06
N PRO A 40 28.29 -9.88 11.39
CA PRO A 40 28.07 -8.44 11.64
C PRO A 40 27.79 -8.12 13.11
N ARG A 41 28.08 -6.90 13.55
CA ARG A 41 27.76 -6.46 14.91
C ARG A 41 26.28 -6.09 15.00
N VAL A 42 25.57 -6.68 15.95
CA VAL A 42 24.14 -6.39 16.19
C VAL A 42 24.00 -5.65 17.50
N PHE A 43 23.30 -4.52 17.47
CA PHE A 43 22.88 -3.79 18.66
C PHE A 43 21.40 -4.06 18.91
N LEU A 44 21.08 -4.75 20.00
CA LEU A 44 19.72 -5.10 20.38
C LEU A 44 19.22 -4.14 21.46
N ALA A 45 18.23 -3.32 21.13
CA ALA A 45 17.57 -2.39 22.03
C ALA A 45 16.26 -2.98 22.56
N LEU A 46 16.14 -3.04 23.88
CA LEU A 46 14.98 -3.50 24.63
C LEU A 46 14.47 -2.35 25.50
N ILE A 47 13.21 -1.95 25.31
CA ILE A 47 12.54 -0.95 26.14
C ILE A 47 11.33 -1.64 26.76
N CYS A 48 11.37 -1.89 28.07
CA CYS A 48 10.34 -2.69 28.74
C CYS A 48 9.52 -1.85 29.72
N ARG A 49 8.19 -1.99 29.60
CA ARG A 49 7.19 -1.42 30.50
C ARG A 49 6.19 -2.50 30.90
N ASN A 50 6.04 -2.76 32.20
CA ASN A 50 5.07 -3.70 32.79
C ASN A 50 5.02 -5.08 32.09
N SER A 51 6.19 -5.64 31.83
CA SER A 51 6.40 -6.87 31.05
C SER A 51 6.82 -8.07 31.92
N GLU A 52 6.67 -8.03 33.24
CA GLU A 52 7.12 -9.12 34.14
C GLU A 52 6.59 -10.50 33.70
N HIS A 53 5.33 -10.53 33.28
CA HIS A 53 4.61 -11.72 32.89
C HIS A 53 5.13 -12.39 31.59
N SER A 54 5.70 -11.62 30.65
CA SER A 54 6.18 -12.11 29.35
C SER A 54 7.70 -12.25 29.29
N LEU A 55 8.44 -11.49 30.11
CA LEU A 55 9.89 -11.40 30.08
C LEU A 55 10.62 -12.75 30.15
N PRO A 56 10.30 -13.70 31.04
CA PRO A 56 11.01 -14.98 31.09
C PRO A 56 10.97 -15.75 29.77
N TYR A 57 9.83 -15.69 29.07
CA TYR A 57 9.66 -16.32 27.77
C TYR A 57 10.41 -15.56 26.67
N PHE A 58 10.28 -14.24 26.68
CA PHE A 58 10.95 -13.36 25.73
C PHE A 58 12.48 -13.45 25.83
N LEU A 59 13.06 -13.30 27.01
CA LEU A 59 14.50 -13.38 27.26
C LEU A 59 15.06 -14.74 26.86
N GLY A 60 14.33 -15.82 27.13
CA GLY A 60 14.67 -17.15 26.64
C GLY A 60 14.73 -17.23 25.11
N THR A 61 13.91 -16.47 24.38
CA THR A 61 14.01 -16.39 22.91
C THR A 61 15.26 -15.63 22.44
N ILE A 62 15.64 -14.55 23.14
CA ILE A 62 16.88 -13.79 22.86
C ILE A 62 18.11 -14.66 23.07
N GLU A 63 18.15 -15.42 24.16
CA GLU A 63 19.23 -16.38 24.45
C GLU A 63 19.35 -17.43 23.34
N ARG A 64 18.23 -17.96 22.86
CA ARG A 64 18.19 -19.00 21.80
C ARG A 64 18.49 -18.50 20.39
N LEU A 65 18.60 -17.19 20.16
CA LEU A 65 19.01 -16.68 18.84
C LEU A 65 20.35 -17.29 18.44
N ASN A 66 20.38 -17.95 17.28
CA ASN A 66 21.56 -18.57 16.70
C ASN A 66 22.46 -17.48 16.07
N TYR A 67 23.02 -16.66 16.94
CA TYR A 67 23.89 -15.54 16.58
C TYR A 67 25.01 -15.43 17.63
N PRO A 68 26.25 -15.12 17.22
CA PRO A 68 27.36 -15.08 18.17
C PRO A 68 27.15 -13.95 19.19
N LYS A 69 27.04 -14.28 20.48
CA LYS A 69 26.69 -13.32 21.54
C LYS A 69 27.79 -12.28 21.72
N GLU A 70 29.04 -12.66 21.52
CA GLU A 70 30.21 -11.80 21.48
C GLU A 70 30.22 -10.81 20.30
N ARG A 71 29.26 -10.92 19.36
CA ARG A 71 28.99 -9.97 18.28
C ARG A 71 27.67 -9.21 18.49
N MET A 72 27.06 -9.34 19.66
CA MET A 72 25.83 -8.66 20.05
C MET A 72 26.07 -7.72 21.23
N ALA A 73 25.60 -6.48 21.11
CA ALA A 73 25.47 -5.53 22.21
C ALA A 73 24.01 -5.49 22.67
N LEU A 74 23.79 -5.49 23.98
CA LEU A 74 22.47 -5.30 24.58
C LEU A 74 22.35 -3.89 25.10
N TRP A 75 21.23 -3.23 24.78
CA TRP A 75 20.85 -1.94 25.33
C TRP A 75 19.47 -2.08 25.93
N VAL A 76 19.37 -1.98 27.26
CA VAL A 76 18.14 -2.30 27.97
C VAL A 76 17.73 -1.12 28.84
N ALA A 77 16.54 -0.59 28.58
CA ALA A 77 15.92 0.48 29.35
C ALA A 77 14.58 0.04 29.93
N THR A 78 14.24 0.60 31.10
CA THR A 78 12.90 0.45 31.68
C THR A 78 12.11 1.75 31.58
N ASP A 79 10.80 1.62 31.47
CA ASP A 79 9.88 2.76 31.28
C ASP A 79 8.71 2.66 32.27
N HIS A 80 8.76 3.39 33.39
CA HIS A 80 7.64 3.56 34.35
C HIS A 80 6.93 2.23 34.70
N ASN A 81 7.69 1.30 35.30
CA ASN A 81 7.21 -0.01 35.72
C ASN A 81 6.53 0.05 37.09
N LYS A 82 5.39 -0.63 37.23
CA LYS A 82 4.70 -0.93 38.50
C LYS A 82 4.93 -2.38 38.97
N ASP A 83 5.33 -3.25 38.05
CA ASP A 83 5.58 -4.67 38.31
C ASP A 83 7.10 -4.96 38.47
N ASN A 84 7.50 -6.23 38.63
CA ASN A 84 8.90 -6.58 38.83
C ASN A 84 9.74 -6.59 37.53
N THR A 85 9.30 -5.97 36.43
CA THR A 85 10.04 -5.91 35.16
C THR A 85 11.50 -5.50 35.36
N THR A 86 11.74 -4.44 36.14
CA THR A 86 13.08 -3.92 36.41
C THR A 86 13.97 -4.95 37.13
N ALA A 87 13.41 -5.68 38.11
CA ALA A 87 14.14 -6.67 38.87
C ALA A 87 14.49 -7.90 38.03
N VAL A 88 13.55 -8.40 37.22
CA VAL A 88 13.76 -9.53 36.31
C VAL A 88 14.85 -9.23 35.28
N LEU A 89 14.79 -8.05 34.64
CA LEU A 89 15.82 -7.63 33.68
C LEU A 89 17.19 -7.52 34.33
N ARG A 90 17.28 -6.91 35.52
CA ARG A 90 18.54 -6.77 36.24
C ARG A 90 19.18 -8.13 36.55
N ASP A 91 18.41 -9.08 37.08
CA ASP A 91 18.90 -10.43 37.40
C ASP A 91 19.40 -11.16 36.14
N TRP A 92 18.66 -11.04 35.03
CA TRP A 92 19.08 -11.60 33.75
C TRP A 92 20.37 -10.98 33.20
N LEU A 93 20.47 -9.64 33.20
CA LEU A 93 21.63 -8.92 32.68
C LEU A 93 22.91 -9.26 33.45
N VAL A 94 22.83 -9.35 34.79
CA VAL A 94 23.98 -9.73 35.63
C VAL A 94 24.52 -11.11 35.27
N LYS A 95 23.63 -12.06 34.93
CA LYS A 95 24.01 -13.42 34.54
C LYS A 95 24.57 -13.49 33.12
N MET A 96 24.05 -12.67 32.21
CA MET A 96 24.37 -12.74 30.77
C MET A 96 25.49 -11.82 30.32
N GLN A 97 25.87 -10.81 31.12
CA GLN A 97 26.84 -9.78 30.74
C GLN A 97 28.16 -10.31 30.16
N SER A 98 28.64 -11.47 30.62
CA SER A 98 29.91 -12.05 30.18
C SER A 98 29.84 -12.74 28.81
N LEU A 99 28.63 -13.06 28.34
CA LEU A 99 28.40 -13.71 27.06
C LEU A 99 28.28 -12.71 25.91
N TYR A 100 27.76 -11.51 26.19
CA TYR A 100 27.52 -10.47 25.20
C TYR A 100 28.74 -9.56 25.04
N HIS A 101 28.91 -8.96 23.85
CA HIS A 101 29.99 -8.00 23.59
C HIS A 101 29.97 -6.83 24.57
N TYR A 102 28.77 -6.31 24.80
CA TYR A 102 28.51 -5.15 25.61
C TYR A 102 27.09 -5.21 26.16
N VAL A 103 26.91 -4.71 27.38
CA VAL A 103 25.59 -4.59 28.00
C VAL A 103 25.45 -3.20 28.60
N GLU A 104 24.44 -2.48 28.15
CA GLU A 104 24.03 -1.19 28.71
C GLU A 104 22.73 -1.34 29.47
N TRP A 105 22.73 -0.89 30.72
CA TRP A 105 21.57 -0.93 31.61
C TRP A 105 21.13 0.48 31.98
N ARG A 106 19.88 0.82 31.66
CA ARG A 106 19.28 2.14 31.89
C ARG A 106 17.97 2.01 32.69
N PRO A 107 18.07 1.76 34.01
CA PRO A 107 16.90 1.65 34.86
C PRO A 107 16.25 3.02 35.06
N LYS A 108 14.93 2.99 35.13
CA LYS A 108 14.08 4.09 35.57
C LYS A 108 13.04 3.51 36.52
N GLU A 109 13.28 3.70 37.81
CA GLU A 109 12.38 3.26 38.89
C GLU A 109 11.29 4.30 39.15
N GLU A 110 11.60 5.59 39.00
CA GLU A 110 10.64 6.69 39.23
C GLU A 110 10.55 7.66 38.03
N PRO A 111 9.36 8.21 37.72
CA PRO A 111 8.06 7.82 38.29
C PRO A 111 7.55 6.47 37.76
N GLU A 112 6.61 5.83 38.46
CA GLU A 112 5.97 4.57 38.01
C GLU A 112 4.82 4.78 37.00
N HIS A 113 4.41 6.02 36.75
CA HIS A 113 3.33 6.36 35.81
C HIS A 113 3.55 7.74 35.19
N TYR A 114 2.88 8.00 34.06
CA TYR A 114 2.87 9.34 33.45
C TYR A 114 1.82 10.23 34.13
N LEU A 115 2.07 11.54 34.14
CA LEU A 115 1.04 12.50 34.58
C LEU A 115 -0.20 12.39 33.68
N ASN A 116 -1.38 12.34 34.29
CA ASN A 116 -2.69 12.18 33.64
C ASN A 116 -2.89 10.84 32.91
N GLU A 117 -2.21 9.77 33.33
CA GLU A 117 -2.47 8.41 32.86
C GLU A 117 -3.51 7.72 33.77
N ASP A 118 -4.68 7.40 33.23
CA ASP A 118 -5.79 6.68 33.88
C ASP A 118 -5.49 5.18 34.02
N GLY A 119 -4.59 4.64 33.19
CA GLY A 119 -4.19 3.23 33.24
C GLY A 119 -2.99 2.87 32.37
N PRO A 120 -2.32 1.73 32.62
CA PRO A 120 -1.04 1.37 31.99
C PRO A 120 -1.12 1.16 30.46
N LYS A 121 -2.32 1.00 29.91
CA LYS A 121 -2.57 0.84 28.48
C LYS A 121 -2.72 2.17 27.74
N GLN A 122 -2.93 3.27 28.45
CA GLN A 122 -3.17 4.57 27.82
C GLN A 122 -1.87 5.13 27.23
N TRP A 123 -1.98 5.67 26.01
CA TRP A 123 -0.90 6.32 25.30
C TRP A 123 -1.18 7.82 25.15
N GLY A 124 -0.53 8.64 25.99
CA GLY A 124 -0.57 10.10 25.89
C GLY A 124 0.70 10.69 25.27
N ASP A 125 0.64 11.96 24.87
CA ASP A 125 1.75 12.66 24.18
C ASP A 125 3.07 12.61 24.97
N LEU A 126 3.02 12.72 26.30
CA LEU A 126 4.21 12.61 27.15
C LEU A 126 4.85 11.22 27.07
N ARG A 127 4.04 10.16 27.01
CA ARG A 127 4.52 8.78 26.85
C ARG A 127 5.10 8.56 25.46
N TYR A 128 4.39 9.02 24.43
CA TYR A 128 4.89 8.98 23.05
C TYR A 128 6.25 9.66 22.94
N GLU A 129 6.37 10.90 23.43
CA GLU A 129 7.62 11.65 23.39
C GLU A 129 8.75 10.94 24.15
N HIS A 130 8.47 10.42 25.35
CA HIS A 130 9.48 9.71 26.15
C HIS A 130 9.99 8.44 25.45
N VAL A 131 9.09 7.60 24.95
CA VAL A 131 9.45 6.35 24.25
C VAL A 131 10.20 6.66 22.95
N MET A 132 9.78 7.68 22.18
CA MET A 132 10.49 8.11 20.98
C MET A 132 11.92 8.59 21.31
N LYS A 133 12.10 9.35 22.39
CA LYS A 133 13.43 9.78 22.86
C LYS A 133 14.29 8.58 23.30
N LEU A 134 13.72 7.60 24.01
CA LEU A 134 14.46 6.39 24.38
C LEU A 134 14.92 5.59 23.15
N ARG A 135 14.02 5.39 22.17
CA ARG A 135 14.36 4.73 20.90
C ARG A 135 15.41 5.49 20.11
N GLN A 136 15.34 6.83 20.12
CA GLN A 136 16.34 7.68 19.47
C GLN A 136 17.71 7.53 20.11
N VAL A 137 17.80 7.60 21.44
CA VAL A 137 19.07 7.41 22.16
C VAL A 137 19.64 6.02 21.88
N ALA A 138 18.82 4.96 21.87
CA ALA A 138 19.27 3.62 21.52
C ALA A 138 19.85 3.54 20.09
N LEU A 139 19.19 4.19 19.12
CA LEU A 139 19.67 4.27 17.73
C LEU A 139 21.01 5.04 17.62
N GLU A 140 21.15 6.12 18.37
CA GLU A 140 22.39 6.91 18.42
C GLU A 140 23.53 6.12 19.06
N SER A 141 23.29 5.46 20.21
CA SER A 141 24.29 4.59 20.85
C SER A 141 24.73 3.45 19.94
N ALA A 142 23.82 2.87 19.14
CA ALA A 142 24.18 1.88 18.13
C ALA A 142 25.12 2.43 17.05
N ARG A 143 24.86 3.65 16.57
CA ARG A 143 25.72 4.34 15.59
C ARG A 143 27.08 4.69 16.19
N GLU A 144 27.13 5.17 17.43
CA GLU A 144 28.37 5.50 18.14
C GLU A 144 29.24 4.26 18.40
N MET A 145 28.62 3.11 18.68
CA MET A 145 29.30 1.81 18.80
C MET A 145 29.72 1.21 17.45
N TRP A 146 29.39 1.89 16.35
CA TRP A 146 29.58 1.43 14.99
C TRP A 146 28.88 0.09 14.72
N ALA A 147 27.73 -0.19 15.33
CA ALA A 147 27.00 -1.42 15.04
C ALA A 147 26.65 -1.52 13.54
N ASP A 148 26.69 -2.73 13.00
CA ASP A 148 26.33 -2.97 11.59
C ASP A 148 24.80 -3.01 11.43
N TYR A 149 24.10 -3.53 12.45
CA TYR A 149 22.65 -3.58 12.51
C TYR A 149 22.13 -3.12 13.87
N PHE A 150 20.99 -2.44 13.85
CA PHE A 150 20.21 -2.06 15.02
C PHE A 150 18.90 -2.84 15.03
N MET A 151 18.66 -3.63 16.06
CA MET A 151 17.41 -4.35 16.27
C MET A 151 16.66 -3.71 17.42
N LEU A 152 15.42 -3.30 17.16
CA LEU A 152 14.47 -2.94 18.21
C LEU A 152 13.54 -4.12 18.43
N ALA A 153 13.28 -4.48 19.69
CA ALA A 153 12.30 -5.51 20.03
C ALA A 153 11.52 -5.15 21.29
N ASP A 154 10.19 -5.13 21.18
CA ASP A 154 9.30 -5.05 22.33
C ASP A 154 9.33 -6.37 23.12
N CYS A 155 9.23 -6.27 24.45
CA CYS A 155 9.56 -7.33 25.41
C CYS A 155 8.48 -8.43 25.53
N ASP A 156 7.43 -8.34 24.73
CA ASP A 156 6.31 -9.29 24.59
C ASP A 156 6.36 -10.08 23.26
N ASN A 157 7.31 -9.76 22.38
CA ASN A 157 7.43 -10.40 21.06
C ASN A 157 8.27 -11.68 21.10
N LEU A 158 7.63 -12.84 21.21
CA LEU A 158 8.31 -14.13 21.31
C LEU A 158 8.99 -14.55 19.99
N LEU A 159 10.32 -14.40 19.92
CA LEU A 159 11.13 -14.70 18.74
C LEU A 159 11.48 -16.19 18.65
N THR A 160 10.50 -17.01 18.29
CA THR A 160 10.63 -18.49 18.33
C THR A 160 11.60 -19.08 17.30
N ASN A 161 11.96 -18.34 16.25
CA ASN A 161 12.87 -18.80 15.20
C ASN A 161 14.33 -18.42 15.52
N PRO A 162 15.22 -19.38 15.84
CA PRO A 162 16.60 -19.08 16.22
C PRO A 162 17.41 -18.36 15.13
N ASP A 163 17.12 -18.63 13.86
CA ASP A 163 17.85 -18.08 12.71
C ASP A 163 17.25 -16.77 12.18
N MET A 164 16.35 -16.13 12.93
CA MET A 164 15.60 -14.96 12.50
C MET A 164 16.53 -13.81 12.06
N LEU A 165 17.57 -13.50 12.84
CA LEU A 165 18.52 -12.43 12.50
C LEU A 165 19.17 -12.65 11.13
N TRP A 166 19.70 -13.84 10.88
CA TRP A 166 20.30 -14.19 9.59
C TRP A 166 19.30 -14.06 8.44
N LYS A 167 18.06 -14.52 8.64
CA LYS A 167 16.99 -14.41 7.63
C LYS A 167 16.69 -12.95 7.30
N LEU A 168 16.57 -12.08 8.31
CA LEU A 168 16.33 -10.65 8.10
C LEU A 168 17.50 -9.97 7.39
N MET A 169 18.74 -10.26 7.78
CA MET A 169 19.94 -9.71 7.17
C MET A 169 20.07 -10.10 5.68
N ASN A 170 19.73 -11.35 5.35
CA ASN A 170 19.81 -11.86 3.98
C ASN A 170 18.85 -11.17 3.00
N GLU A 171 17.76 -10.57 3.49
CA GLU A 171 16.83 -9.80 2.65
C GLU A 171 17.41 -8.45 2.18
N ASN A 172 18.52 -8.01 2.79
CA ASN A 172 19.30 -6.85 2.38
C ASN A 172 18.42 -5.58 2.24
N LYS A 173 17.61 -5.28 3.26
CA LYS A 173 16.75 -4.08 3.32
C LYS A 173 17.27 -3.10 4.36
N THR A 174 16.98 -1.81 4.18
CA THR A 174 17.32 -0.78 5.17
C THR A 174 16.56 -0.98 6.47
N ILE A 175 15.28 -1.33 6.38
CA ILE A 175 14.42 -1.67 7.51
C ILE A 175 13.68 -2.95 7.12
N ILE A 176 13.61 -3.91 8.03
CA ILE A 176 12.85 -5.15 7.85
C ILE A 176 12.32 -5.67 9.18
N ALA A 177 11.08 -6.17 9.17
CA ALA A 177 10.47 -6.80 10.33
C ALA A 177 10.15 -8.27 10.01
N PRO A 178 10.30 -9.20 10.98
CA PRO A 178 9.64 -10.49 10.89
C PRO A 178 8.13 -10.28 11.07
N MET A 179 7.30 -11.05 10.37
CA MET A 179 5.86 -11.03 10.67
C MET A 179 5.61 -11.78 11.98
N LEU A 180 5.11 -11.07 12.98
CA LEU A 180 4.74 -11.65 14.27
C LEU A 180 3.33 -12.22 14.22
N GLU A 181 3.15 -13.40 14.80
CA GLU A 181 1.87 -14.08 14.88
C GLU A 181 1.08 -13.60 16.10
N SER A 182 -0.22 -13.35 15.90
CA SER A 182 -1.14 -12.87 16.93
C SER A 182 -2.48 -13.60 16.81
N ARG A 183 -3.19 -13.73 17.94
CA ARG A 183 -4.53 -14.36 17.98
C ARG A 183 -5.56 -13.52 17.22
N ALA A 184 -5.53 -12.21 17.41
CA ALA A 184 -6.45 -11.25 16.80
C ALA A 184 -6.01 -10.80 15.41
N ALA A 185 -6.84 -10.04 14.69
CA ALA A 185 -6.52 -9.54 13.35
C ALA A 185 -5.34 -8.58 13.29
N TYR A 186 -4.87 -8.07 14.42
CA TYR A 186 -3.72 -7.18 14.56
C TYR A 186 -2.40 -7.84 14.18
N SER A 187 -1.42 -7.07 13.74
CA SER A 187 -0.06 -7.55 13.49
C SER A 187 0.92 -6.40 13.57
N ASN A 188 2.21 -6.73 13.54
CA ASN A 188 3.30 -5.77 13.65
C ASN A 188 3.60 -5.01 12.34
N PHE A 189 2.65 -4.95 11.40
CA PHE A 189 2.77 -4.22 10.14
C PHE A 189 1.42 -3.72 9.62
N TRP A 190 1.42 -2.64 8.84
CA TRP A 190 0.25 -2.15 8.12
C TRP A 190 0.48 -2.21 6.61
N CYS A 191 -0.45 -2.78 5.84
CA CYS A 191 -0.35 -2.76 4.37
C CYS A 191 -0.83 -1.47 3.70
N GLY A 192 -1.35 -0.51 4.47
CA GLY A 192 -1.88 0.75 3.95
C GLY A 192 -1.93 1.80 5.05
N MET A 193 -1.79 3.06 4.64
CA MET A 193 -1.99 4.23 5.50
C MET A 193 -2.90 5.23 4.78
N THR A 194 -3.68 6.00 5.54
CA THR A 194 -4.47 7.14 5.05
C THR A 194 -3.55 8.33 4.73
N ALA A 195 -4.10 9.39 4.13
CA ALA A 195 -3.35 10.62 3.86
C ALA A 195 -2.83 11.28 5.15
N GLN A 196 -3.53 11.07 6.26
CA GLN A 196 -3.22 11.56 7.60
C GLN A 196 -2.30 10.61 8.39
N GLY A 197 -1.83 9.51 7.79
CA GLY A 197 -0.89 8.59 8.41
C GLY A 197 -1.52 7.50 9.29
N TYR A 198 -2.85 7.42 9.37
CA TYR A 198 -3.52 6.37 10.12
C TYR A 198 -3.58 5.06 9.36
N TYR A 199 -3.83 3.98 10.09
CA TYR A 199 -4.04 2.65 9.53
C TYR A 199 -5.09 2.65 8.42
N LYS A 200 -4.77 2.01 7.29
CA LYS A 200 -5.73 1.68 6.24
C LYS A 200 -5.66 0.20 5.90
N ARG A 201 -6.78 -0.50 5.97
CA ARG A 201 -6.83 -1.91 5.57
C ARG A 201 -6.68 -2.02 4.06
N THR A 202 -5.85 -2.96 3.60
CA THR A 202 -5.75 -3.26 2.16
C THR A 202 -5.97 -4.75 1.92
N PRO A 203 -6.42 -5.15 0.72
CA PRO A 203 -6.67 -6.55 0.41
C PRO A 203 -5.43 -7.44 0.43
N ALA A 204 -4.24 -6.86 0.42
CA ALA A 204 -2.99 -7.60 0.59
C ALA A 204 -2.81 -8.13 2.02
N TYR A 205 -3.43 -7.50 3.02
CA TYR A 205 -3.15 -7.79 4.41
C TYR A 205 -3.54 -9.21 4.84
N ILE A 206 -4.80 -9.62 4.62
CA ILE A 206 -5.27 -10.93 5.10
C ILE A 206 -4.48 -12.08 4.46
N PRO A 207 -4.20 -12.08 3.14
CA PRO A 207 -3.33 -13.08 2.54
C PRO A 207 -1.91 -13.13 3.11
N ILE A 208 -1.31 -11.98 3.43
CA ILE A 208 0.03 -11.91 4.04
C ILE A 208 -0.02 -12.45 5.47
N ARG A 209 -0.94 -11.92 6.31
CA ARG A 209 -1.11 -12.32 7.71
C ARG A 209 -1.37 -13.82 7.84
N LYS A 210 -2.28 -14.37 7.03
CA LYS A 210 -2.61 -15.81 7.02
C LYS A 210 -1.54 -16.67 6.32
N GLN A 211 -0.41 -16.09 5.92
CA GLN A 211 0.67 -16.75 5.19
C GLN A 211 0.24 -17.47 3.90
N LEU A 212 -0.89 -17.06 3.31
CA LEU A 212 -1.33 -17.53 1.99
C LEU A 212 -0.41 -16.97 0.91
N ARG A 213 0.12 -15.77 1.14
CA ARG A 213 1.19 -15.15 0.35
C ARG A 213 2.42 -15.02 1.24
N LYS A 214 3.47 -15.79 0.94
CA LYS A 214 4.76 -15.75 1.65
C LYS A 214 5.78 -14.91 0.88
N GLY A 215 6.68 -14.25 1.60
CA GLY A 215 7.77 -13.44 1.02
C GLY A 215 8.12 -12.21 1.86
N CYS A 216 9.02 -11.38 1.35
CA CYS A 216 9.31 -10.05 1.88
C CYS A 216 8.41 -9.01 1.20
N PHE A 217 7.62 -8.28 1.98
CA PHE A 217 6.66 -7.30 1.46
C PHE A 217 7.06 -5.87 1.80
N ALA A 218 6.99 -4.98 0.83
CA ALA A 218 7.05 -3.54 1.09
C ALA A 218 5.72 -3.09 1.70
N VAL A 219 5.80 -2.54 2.90
CA VAL A 219 4.65 -2.07 3.68
C VAL A 219 4.95 -0.65 4.18
N PRO A 220 3.94 0.23 4.26
CA PRO A 220 4.16 1.61 4.70
C PRO A 220 4.56 1.72 6.18
N MET A 221 4.29 0.72 7.02
CA MET A 221 4.66 0.73 8.44
C MET A 221 4.95 -0.68 8.95
N VAL A 222 6.02 -0.80 9.74
CA VAL A 222 6.33 -1.93 10.62
C VAL A 222 6.58 -1.41 12.04
N HIS A 223 6.23 -2.20 13.04
CA HIS A 223 6.40 -1.83 14.46
C HIS A 223 6.74 -3.05 15.33
N SER A 224 6.83 -2.83 16.63
CA SER A 224 7.17 -3.78 17.70
C SER A 224 8.55 -4.44 17.64
N THR A 225 8.85 -5.19 16.58
CA THR A 225 10.18 -5.79 16.38
C THR A 225 10.62 -5.63 14.94
N PHE A 226 11.79 -5.02 14.72
CA PHE A 226 12.39 -4.86 13.40
C PHE A 226 13.90 -4.65 13.48
N LEU A 227 14.57 -4.86 12.35
CA LEU A 227 16.00 -4.71 12.13
C LEU A 227 16.26 -3.56 11.16
N ILE A 228 17.19 -2.68 11.50
CA ILE A 228 17.73 -1.61 10.66
C ILE A 228 19.16 -1.97 10.26
N ASP A 229 19.47 -1.91 8.97
CA ASP A 229 20.85 -2.03 8.46
C ASP A 229 21.53 -0.65 8.49
N LEU A 230 22.39 -0.43 9.50
CA LEU A 230 23.07 0.84 9.73
C LEU A 230 24.20 1.11 8.71
N ARG A 231 24.58 0.11 7.92
CA ARG A 231 25.61 0.25 6.89
C ARG A 231 25.06 0.94 5.63
N LYS A 232 23.73 1.02 5.48
CA LYS A 232 23.09 1.68 4.33
C LYS A 232 22.99 3.18 4.55
N GLU A 233 23.28 3.96 3.52
CA GLU A 233 23.26 5.44 3.59
C GLU A 233 21.91 6.00 4.04
N ALA A 234 20.81 5.42 3.54
CA ALA A 234 19.45 5.79 3.94
C ALA A 234 19.23 5.70 5.47
N SER A 235 19.92 4.79 6.16
CA SER A 235 19.78 4.64 7.61
C SER A 235 20.25 5.88 8.39
N ARG A 236 21.12 6.72 7.82
CA ARG A 236 21.61 7.95 8.47
C ARG A 236 20.53 8.99 8.67
N GLN A 237 19.50 8.98 7.82
CA GLN A 237 18.37 9.91 7.88
C GLN A 237 17.23 9.42 8.78
N LEU A 238 17.32 8.18 9.28
CA LEU A 238 16.31 7.63 10.19
C LEU A 238 16.41 8.29 11.56
N ALA A 239 15.27 8.66 12.11
CA ALA A 239 15.12 9.22 13.45
C ALA A 239 13.78 8.80 14.05
N PHE A 240 13.78 8.41 15.31
CA PHE A 240 12.59 8.26 16.14
C PHE A 240 12.16 9.60 16.75
N HIS A 241 13.14 10.47 17.03
CA HIS A 241 12.92 11.79 17.63
C HIS A 241 14.08 12.73 17.24
N PRO A 242 13.86 14.05 17.10
CA PRO A 242 12.55 14.70 16.97
C PRO A 242 11.83 14.25 15.68
N PRO A 243 10.49 14.47 15.57
CA PRO A 243 9.79 14.26 14.31
C PRO A 243 10.44 15.05 13.17
N HIS A 244 10.32 14.52 11.94
CA HIS A 244 10.83 15.18 10.75
C HIS A 244 10.22 16.59 10.59
N SER A 245 10.97 17.56 10.06
CA SER A 245 10.51 18.96 9.93
C SER A 245 9.23 19.13 9.08
N GLU A 246 9.01 18.21 8.14
CA GLU A 246 7.79 18.14 7.31
C GLU A 246 6.67 17.27 7.89
N TYR A 247 6.81 16.79 9.13
CA TYR A 247 5.81 15.93 9.77
C TYR A 247 4.58 16.73 10.20
N SER A 248 3.40 16.34 9.72
CA SER A 248 2.13 17.01 10.02
C SER A 248 1.01 16.03 10.41
N TRP A 249 1.35 14.79 10.76
CA TRP A 249 0.39 13.75 11.13
C TRP A 249 0.22 13.65 12.64
N ALA A 250 -0.58 12.69 13.09
CA ALA A 250 -0.82 12.44 14.51
C ALA A 250 0.48 12.18 15.29
N PHE A 251 0.59 12.70 16.51
CA PHE A 251 1.79 12.52 17.32
C PHE A 251 1.80 11.13 17.98
N ASP A 252 2.28 10.13 17.24
CA ASP A 252 2.33 8.73 17.63
C ASP A 252 3.69 8.14 17.23
N ASP A 253 4.31 7.35 18.12
CA ASP A 253 5.67 6.84 17.96
C ASP A 253 5.86 5.98 16.71
N ILE A 254 4.85 5.16 16.35
CA ILE A 254 4.94 4.27 15.18
C ILE A 254 4.65 5.04 13.89
N ILE A 255 3.75 6.02 13.92
CA ILE A 255 3.41 6.85 12.75
C ILE A 255 4.55 7.83 12.44
N VAL A 256 5.14 8.47 13.45
CA VAL A 256 6.30 9.36 13.33
C VAL A 256 7.47 8.61 12.70
N PHE A 257 7.79 7.42 13.22
CA PHE A 257 8.90 6.63 12.67
C PHE A 257 8.61 6.12 11.26
N ALA A 258 7.36 5.71 10.96
CA ALA A 258 6.97 5.32 9.61
C ALA A 258 7.16 6.47 8.60
N PHE A 259 6.84 7.70 8.98
CA PHE A 259 7.11 8.88 8.16
C PHE A 259 8.61 9.11 7.98
N SER A 260 9.41 9.02 9.06
CA SER A 260 10.87 9.13 8.99
C SER A 260 11.45 8.10 8.02
N ALA A 261 11.04 6.83 8.15
CA ALA A 261 11.42 5.74 7.25
C ALA A 261 11.01 6.02 5.80
N ARG A 262 9.80 6.53 5.57
CA ARG A 262 9.32 6.90 4.23
C ARG A 262 10.18 8.00 3.59
N MET A 263 10.62 8.99 4.37
CA MET A 263 11.48 10.08 3.88
C MET A 263 12.91 9.60 3.61
N ALA A 264 13.48 8.84 4.54
CA ALA A 264 14.85 8.33 4.46
C ALA A 264 15.05 7.26 3.38
N VAL A 265 14.06 6.37 3.21
CA VAL A 265 14.12 5.24 2.28
C VAL A 265 13.43 5.57 0.96
N ARG A 266 13.27 6.86 0.60
CA ARG A 266 12.70 7.29 -0.70
C ARG A 266 13.40 6.59 -1.87
N ASN A 267 12.85 5.46 -2.28
CA ASN A 267 13.00 4.96 -3.64
C ASN A 267 12.10 5.81 -4.52
N ALA A 268 12.69 6.28 -5.61
CA ALA A 268 12.03 6.83 -6.79
C ALA A 268 10.75 6.04 -7.17
N PRO A 269 9.81 6.64 -7.92
CA PRO A 269 8.72 5.87 -8.54
C PRO A 269 9.30 4.59 -9.14
N VAL A 270 8.69 3.43 -8.84
CA VAL A 270 9.14 2.12 -9.32
C VAL A 270 9.27 2.19 -10.85
N ILE A 271 10.51 2.26 -11.35
CA ILE A 271 10.80 2.18 -12.78
C ILE A 271 11.09 0.71 -13.09
N PRO A 272 10.39 0.08 -14.06
CA PRO A 272 10.70 -1.26 -14.50
C PRO A 272 12.19 -1.40 -14.87
N SER A 273 12.83 -2.49 -14.45
CA SER A 273 14.20 -2.79 -14.84
C SER A 273 14.31 -2.88 -16.36
N LYS A 274 15.21 -2.10 -16.97
CA LYS A 274 15.51 -2.18 -18.41
C LYS A 274 16.10 -3.53 -18.86
N TYR A 275 16.42 -4.41 -17.90
CA TYR A 275 17.06 -5.70 -18.12
C TYR A 275 16.16 -6.90 -17.82
N ILE A 276 15.01 -6.69 -17.18
CA ILE A 276 14.05 -7.77 -16.88
C ILE A 276 12.79 -7.49 -17.69
N PRO A 277 12.54 -8.24 -18.79
CA PRO A 277 11.27 -8.12 -19.48
C PRO A 277 10.17 -8.54 -18.50
N LEU A 278 9.26 -7.62 -18.20
CA LEU A 278 8.03 -7.97 -17.50
C LEU A 278 7.31 -9.05 -18.32
N PRO A 279 6.69 -10.06 -17.68
CA PRO A 279 5.81 -10.96 -18.41
C PRO A 279 4.80 -10.09 -19.16
N LYS A 280 4.82 -10.17 -20.49
CA LYS A 280 3.88 -9.43 -21.33
C LYS A 280 2.48 -9.89 -20.94
N LYS A 281 1.78 -9.06 -20.17
CA LYS A 281 0.35 -9.22 -19.96
C LYS A 281 -0.26 -9.14 -21.36
N GLN A 282 -0.93 -10.20 -21.80
CA GLN A 282 -1.74 -10.09 -23.02
C GLN A 282 -2.97 -9.27 -22.63
N PRO A 283 -3.10 -8.03 -23.13
CA PRO A 283 -4.24 -7.23 -22.77
C PRO A 283 -5.50 -7.84 -23.39
N ASP A 284 -6.58 -7.89 -22.63
CA ASP A 284 -7.87 -8.43 -23.07
C ASP A 284 -8.95 -7.35 -23.01
N LYS A 285 -10.08 -7.63 -23.65
CA LYS A 285 -11.30 -6.80 -23.58
C LYS A 285 -12.26 -7.29 -22.51
N LEU A 286 -11.78 -8.06 -21.53
CA LEU A 286 -12.58 -8.58 -20.40
C LEU A 286 -13.78 -9.47 -20.74
N GLY A 287 -13.99 -9.82 -22.01
CA GLY A 287 -15.18 -10.53 -22.48
C GLY A 287 -16.16 -9.63 -23.25
N PHE A 288 -15.94 -8.32 -23.28
CA PHE A 288 -16.70 -7.39 -24.11
C PHE A 288 -16.21 -7.42 -25.57
N ASP A 289 -17.12 -7.14 -26.50
CA ASP A 289 -16.76 -7.02 -27.93
C ASP A 289 -15.82 -5.84 -28.16
N GLU A 290 -16.08 -4.74 -27.45
CA GLU A 290 -15.24 -3.54 -27.45
C GLU A 290 -15.21 -2.85 -26.08
N VAL A 291 -14.03 -2.34 -25.74
CA VAL A 291 -13.85 -1.42 -24.61
C VAL A 291 -13.48 -0.07 -25.19
N PHE A 292 -14.28 0.96 -24.94
CA PHE A 292 -14.06 2.32 -25.38
C PHE A 292 -13.50 3.16 -24.22
N MET A 293 -12.53 4.01 -24.53
CA MET A 293 -12.02 5.01 -23.59
C MET A 293 -12.25 6.40 -24.17
N ILE A 294 -13.07 7.21 -23.51
CA ILE A 294 -13.40 8.58 -23.93
C ILE A 294 -12.36 9.52 -23.36
N ASN A 295 -11.76 10.35 -24.22
CA ASN A 295 -10.83 11.38 -23.80
C ASN A 295 -10.87 12.58 -24.77
N LEU A 296 -10.83 13.79 -24.21
CA LEU A 296 -10.64 15.00 -25.00
C LEU A 296 -9.21 15.04 -25.55
N GLN A 297 -9.04 15.26 -26.86
CA GLN A 297 -7.72 15.22 -27.51
C GLN A 297 -6.69 16.18 -26.88
N ARG A 298 -7.15 17.32 -26.36
CA ARG A 298 -6.30 18.31 -25.67
C ARG A 298 -5.83 17.86 -24.27
N ARG A 299 -6.49 16.87 -23.65
CA ARG A 299 -6.20 16.37 -22.30
C ARG A 299 -5.26 15.17 -22.35
N THR A 300 -4.05 15.40 -22.87
CA THR A 300 -3.01 14.36 -22.97
C THR A 300 -2.57 13.88 -21.58
N ASP A 301 -2.62 14.75 -20.57
CA ASP A 301 -2.38 14.46 -19.16
C ASP A 301 -3.31 13.36 -18.63
N ARG A 302 -4.62 13.51 -18.83
CA ARG A 302 -5.64 12.54 -18.40
C ARG A 302 -5.53 11.26 -19.20
N ARG A 303 -5.28 11.38 -20.51
CA ARG A 303 -5.08 10.25 -21.42
C ARG A 303 -3.93 9.36 -20.97
N GLU A 304 -2.75 9.93 -20.74
CA GLU A 304 -1.57 9.17 -20.34
C GLU A 304 -1.78 8.47 -19.00
N ARG A 305 -2.38 9.16 -18.04
CA ARG A 305 -2.73 8.59 -16.73
C ARG A 305 -3.69 7.41 -16.87
N MET A 306 -4.77 7.57 -17.63
CA MET A 306 -5.79 6.54 -17.80
C MET A 306 -5.28 5.35 -18.60
N MET A 307 -4.51 5.58 -19.68
CA MET A 307 -3.85 4.52 -20.45
C MET A 307 -2.86 3.74 -19.60
N SER A 308 -2.09 4.41 -18.72
CA SER A 308 -1.22 3.73 -17.75
C SER A 308 -2.02 2.87 -16.76
N ALA A 309 -3.19 3.34 -16.32
CA ALA A 309 -4.07 2.56 -15.43
C ALA A 309 -4.64 1.32 -16.14
N LEU A 310 -5.08 1.45 -17.38
CA LEU A 310 -5.60 0.35 -18.22
C LEU A 310 -4.51 -0.69 -18.51
N ASP A 311 -3.31 -0.25 -18.87
CA ASP A 311 -2.15 -1.13 -19.11
C ASP A 311 -1.77 -1.93 -17.84
N LYS A 312 -1.80 -1.30 -16.66
CA LYS A 312 -1.58 -1.99 -15.39
C LYS A 312 -2.63 -3.06 -15.12
N GLN A 313 -3.89 -2.83 -15.53
CA GLN A 313 -4.94 -3.85 -15.46
C GLN A 313 -4.81 -4.89 -16.59
N GLY A 314 -4.05 -4.62 -17.65
CA GLY A 314 -4.00 -5.44 -18.86
C GLY A 314 -5.32 -5.38 -19.63
N ILE A 315 -5.92 -4.20 -19.72
CA ILE A 315 -7.16 -3.95 -20.48
C ILE A 315 -6.76 -3.26 -21.78
N THR A 316 -7.18 -3.81 -22.92
CA THR A 316 -7.08 -3.11 -24.20
C THR A 316 -8.37 -2.33 -24.45
N CYS A 317 -8.25 -1.15 -25.05
CA CYS A 317 -9.40 -0.31 -25.39
C CYS A 317 -9.17 0.49 -26.68
N LYS A 318 -10.26 0.85 -27.35
CA LYS A 318 -10.27 1.85 -28.42
C LYS A 318 -10.44 3.24 -27.80
N VAL A 319 -9.44 4.10 -27.97
CA VAL A 319 -9.55 5.51 -27.55
C VAL A 319 -10.45 6.24 -28.55
N ILE A 320 -11.50 6.88 -28.02
CA ILE A 320 -12.45 7.70 -28.77
C ILE A 320 -12.17 9.16 -28.42
N ALA A 321 -11.98 9.97 -29.45
CA ALA A 321 -11.88 11.41 -29.29
C ALA A 321 -13.22 11.97 -28.82
N ALA A 322 -13.25 12.48 -27.59
CA ALA A 322 -14.41 13.17 -27.05
C ALA A 322 -14.69 14.45 -27.84
N VAL A 323 -15.96 14.78 -27.99
CA VAL A 323 -16.42 16.02 -28.60
C VAL A 323 -16.17 17.16 -27.64
N ASP A 324 -15.35 18.11 -28.09
CA ASP A 324 -15.06 19.32 -27.34
C ASP A 324 -16.23 20.30 -27.42
N GLY A 325 -17.11 20.24 -26.43
CA GLY A 325 -18.25 21.13 -26.30
C GLY A 325 -17.86 22.61 -26.40
N LYS A 326 -16.74 23.02 -25.79
CA LYS A 326 -16.27 24.42 -25.78
C LYS A 326 -15.81 24.89 -27.17
N ALA A 327 -15.33 23.97 -28.01
CA ALA A 327 -14.87 24.27 -29.37
C ALA A 327 -15.96 24.09 -30.43
N THR A 328 -17.14 23.57 -30.07
CA THR A 328 -18.23 23.29 -31.02
C THR A 328 -19.09 24.53 -31.27
N ASN A 329 -19.39 24.80 -32.54
CA ASN A 329 -20.33 25.85 -32.93
C ASN A 329 -21.77 25.36 -32.94
N ILE A 330 -22.69 26.22 -32.52
CA ILE A 330 -24.13 25.94 -32.45
C ILE A 330 -24.72 25.64 -33.83
N SER A 331 -24.20 26.28 -34.89
CA SER A 331 -24.58 26.02 -36.28
C SER A 331 -24.39 24.56 -36.69
N ASP A 332 -23.32 23.93 -36.20
CA ASP A 332 -22.95 22.57 -36.58
C ASP A 332 -23.89 21.56 -35.89
N ILE A 333 -24.22 21.82 -34.62
CA ILE A 333 -25.18 21.04 -33.83
C ILE A 333 -26.58 21.08 -34.46
N HIS A 334 -27.03 22.26 -34.92
CA HIS A 334 -28.30 22.39 -35.63
C HIS A 334 -28.30 21.66 -36.98
N THR A 335 -27.16 21.67 -37.69
CA THR A 335 -27.01 20.93 -38.96
C THR A 335 -27.10 19.42 -38.74
N MET A 336 -26.68 18.93 -37.56
CA MET A 336 -26.85 17.53 -37.14
C MET A 336 -28.28 17.18 -36.72
N GLY A 337 -29.22 18.16 -36.73
CA GLY A 337 -30.61 17.96 -36.32
C GLY A 337 -30.79 17.81 -34.81
N ILE A 338 -29.81 18.22 -34.02
CA ILE A 338 -29.85 18.13 -32.56
C ILE A 338 -30.47 19.41 -32.02
N HIS A 339 -31.60 19.25 -31.33
CA HIS A 339 -32.36 20.34 -30.74
C HIS A 339 -32.61 20.06 -29.26
N MET A 340 -32.41 21.06 -28.42
CA MET A 340 -32.85 20.94 -27.03
C MET A 340 -34.37 20.91 -26.95
N LEU A 341 -34.87 20.04 -26.07
CA LEU A 341 -36.29 19.91 -25.83
C LEU A 341 -36.87 21.26 -25.34
N PRO A 342 -37.95 21.77 -25.96
CA PRO A 342 -38.56 23.03 -25.53
C PRO A 342 -38.97 22.99 -24.06
N GLY A 343 -38.51 23.98 -23.28
CA GLY A 343 -38.83 24.09 -21.85
C GLY A 343 -38.01 23.19 -20.93
N TYR A 344 -37.02 22.45 -21.44
CA TYR A 344 -36.11 21.69 -20.60
C TYR A 344 -35.19 22.61 -19.80
N ASN A 345 -35.18 22.41 -18.49
CA ASN A 345 -34.15 22.89 -17.58
C ASN A 345 -33.69 21.71 -16.74
N ASP A 346 -32.40 21.60 -16.50
CA ASP A 346 -31.85 20.61 -15.59
C ASP A 346 -32.50 20.78 -14.19
N PRO A 347 -33.00 19.70 -13.57
CA PRO A 347 -33.76 19.78 -12.33
C PRO A 347 -32.92 20.23 -11.13
N TYR A 348 -31.59 20.15 -11.21
CA TYR A 348 -30.69 20.53 -10.13
C TYR A 348 -30.28 22.00 -10.20
N HIS A 349 -30.05 22.52 -11.40
CA HIS A 349 -29.49 23.84 -11.62
C HIS A 349 -30.50 24.84 -12.22
N GLY A 350 -31.67 24.37 -12.66
CA GLY A 350 -32.71 25.22 -13.25
C GLY A 350 -32.27 25.94 -14.53
N ARG A 351 -31.24 25.42 -15.22
CA ARG A 351 -30.70 26.00 -16.46
C ARG A 351 -30.72 24.98 -17.60
N PRO A 352 -30.66 25.45 -18.86
CA PRO A 352 -30.41 24.58 -20.01
C PRO A 352 -29.02 23.93 -19.93
N LEU A 353 -28.77 22.93 -20.79
CA LEU A 353 -27.49 22.23 -20.85
C LEU A 353 -26.33 23.20 -21.18
N THR A 354 -25.15 22.92 -20.62
CA THR A 354 -23.91 23.58 -21.04
C THR A 354 -23.37 22.98 -22.33
N LYS A 355 -22.49 23.73 -23.00
CA LYS A 355 -21.73 23.22 -24.14
C LYS A 355 -20.92 21.98 -23.76
N GLY A 356 -20.34 21.94 -22.56
CA GLY A 356 -19.57 20.80 -22.06
C GLY A 356 -20.42 19.55 -21.80
N GLU A 357 -21.60 19.72 -21.20
CA GLU A 357 -22.60 18.63 -21.03
C GLU A 357 -23.04 18.08 -22.39
N LEU A 358 -23.27 18.96 -23.37
CA LEU A 358 -23.57 18.56 -24.75
C LEU A 358 -22.40 17.80 -25.39
N GLY A 359 -21.16 18.25 -25.19
CA GLY A 359 -19.97 17.54 -25.66
C GLY A 359 -19.83 16.13 -25.06
N CYS A 360 -20.13 15.97 -23.77
CA CYS A 360 -20.17 14.67 -23.11
C CYS A 360 -21.24 13.75 -23.74
N PHE A 361 -22.45 14.26 -23.96
CA PHE A 361 -23.53 13.52 -24.63
C PHE A 361 -23.13 13.09 -26.05
N LEU A 362 -22.61 14.00 -26.87
CA LEU A 362 -22.20 13.71 -28.25
C LEU A 362 -21.09 12.65 -28.31
N SER A 363 -20.18 12.67 -27.34
CA SER A 363 -19.12 11.66 -27.22
C SER A 363 -19.68 10.26 -27.02
N HIS A 364 -20.67 10.11 -26.13
CA HIS A 364 -21.36 8.84 -25.89
C HIS A 364 -22.26 8.44 -27.06
N TYR A 365 -22.99 9.38 -27.65
CA TYR A 365 -23.83 9.16 -28.82
C TYR A 365 -23.04 8.57 -30.00
N ASN A 366 -21.84 9.09 -30.28
CA ASN A 366 -20.98 8.56 -31.33
C ASN A 366 -20.57 7.10 -31.06
N ILE A 367 -20.34 6.73 -29.79
CA ILE A 367 -20.05 5.35 -29.41
C ILE A 367 -21.28 4.46 -29.60
N TRP A 368 -22.47 4.91 -29.18
CA TRP A 368 -23.71 4.16 -29.38
C TRP A 368 -24.01 3.92 -30.86
N LYS A 369 -23.81 4.93 -31.70
CA LYS A 369 -23.91 4.79 -33.15
C LYS A 369 -22.95 3.72 -33.67
N GLU A 370 -21.70 3.74 -33.22
CA GLU A 370 -20.72 2.72 -33.60
C GLU A 370 -21.10 1.31 -33.09
N ILE A 371 -21.62 1.19 -31.86
CA ILE A 371 -22.12 -0.08 -31.29
C ILE A 371 -23.21 -0.68 -32.18
N VAL A 372 -24.18 0.14 -32.60
CA VAL A 372 -25.29 -0.28 -33.48
C VAL A 372 -24.78 -0.64 -34.88
N GLU A 373 -23.94 0.20 -35.49
CA GLU A 373 -23.39 -0.02 -36.83
C GLU A 373 -22.55 -1.31 -36.89
N ARG A 374 -21.74 -1.56 -35.85
CA ARG A 374 -20.90 -2.75 -35.74
C ARG A 374 -21.63 -3.96 -35.17
N ARG A 375 -22.88 -3.81 -34.72
CA ARG A 375 -23.68 -4.84 -34.04
C ARG A 375 -22.94 -5.47 -32.85
N LEU A 376 -22.36 -4.64 -32.00
CA LEU A 376 -21.73 -5.11 -30.75
C LEU A 376 -22.83 -5.46 -29.75
N GLU A 377 -22.74 -6.66 -29.16
CA GLU A 377 -23.72 -7.14 -28.17
C GLU A 377 -23.39 -6.59 -26.78
N THR A 378 -22.10 -6.58 -26.42
CA THR A 378 -21.63 -6.08 -25.13
C THR A 378 -20.46 -5.13 -25.30
N SER A 379 -20.54 -3.97 -24.66
CA SER A 379 -19.50 -2.94 -24.74
C SER A 379 -19.30 -2.26 -23.40
N LEU A 380 -18.06 -1.89 -23.11
CA LEU A 380 -17.69 -1.15 -21.90
C LEU A 380 -17.17 0.23 -22.29
N VAL A 381 -17.71 1.29 -21.68
CA VAL A 381 -17.27 2.68 -21.89
C VAL A 381 -16.59 3.19 -20.62
N ILE A 382 -15.39 3.76 -20.76
CA ILE A 382 -14.52 4.22 -19.67
C ILE A 382 -14.17 5.69 -19.93
N GLU A 383 -14.30 6.56 -18.92
CA GLU A 383 -13.87 7.96 -19.00
C GLU A 383 -12.41 8.16 -18.53
N ASP A 384 -11.82 9.30 -18.87
CA ASP A 384 -10.40 9.59 -18.64
C ASP A 384 -10.05 10.05 -17.22
N ASP A 385 -11.03 10.25 -16.36
CA ASP A 385 -10.89 10.84 -15.03
C ASP A 385 -11.35 9.91 -13.90
N LEU A 386 -11.39 8.61 -14.16
CA LEU A 386 -11.70 7.59 -13.15
C LEU A 386 -10.49 6.89 -12.52
N ARG A 387 -10.76 6.20 -11.42
CA ARG A 387 -9.89 5.29 -10.66
C ARG A 387 -10.60 3.95 -10.51
N PHE A 388 -9.89 2.86 -10.76
CA PHE A 388 -10.42 1.52 -10.59
C PHE A 388 -10.45 1.09 -9.13
N GLU A 389 -11.53 0.44 -8.72
CA GLU A 389 -11.62 -0.20 -7.41
C GLU A 389 -10.77 -1.48 -7.35
N ILE A 390 -10.43 -1.93 -6.14
CA ILE A 390 -9.55 -3.08 -6.00
C ILE A 390 -10.23 -4.34 -6.54
N PHE A 391 -9.47 -5.15 -7.28
CA PHE A 391 -9.98 -6.31 -8.02
C PHE A 391 -11.06 -5.97 -9.06
N PHE A 392 -11.06 -4.76 -9.62
CA PHE A 392 -11.99 -4.31 -10.67
C PHE A 392 -12.34 -5.39 -11.69
N LYS A 393 -11.34 -6.00 -12.36
CA LYS A 393 -11.57 -7.06 -13.36
C LYS A 393 -12.42 -8.22 -12.84
N ARG A 394 -12.14 -8.67 -11.62
CA ARG A 394 -12.87 -9.80 -11.00
C ARG A 394 -14.28 -9.38 -10.60
N ARG A 395 -14.43 -8.20 -10.00
CA ARG A 395 -15.74 -7.68 -9.57
C ARG A 395 -16.65 -7.42 -10.78
N LEU A 396 -16.14 -6.79 -11.83
CA LEU A 396 -16.87 -6.58 -13.08
C LEU A 396 -17.30 -7.92 -13.71
N LYS A 397 -16.41 -8.91 -13.78
CA LYS A 397 -16.76 -10.25 -14.30
C LYS A 397 -17.76 -11.01 -13.45
N ASN A 398 -17.90 -10.71 -12.16
CA ASN A 398 -18.92 -11.30 -11.31
C ASN A 398 -20.25 -10.58 -11.54
N LEU A 399 -20.24 -9.25 -11.55
CA LEU A 399 -21.42 -8.43 -11.84
C LEU A 399 -22.05 -8.80 -13.20
N MET A 400 -21.24 -8.94 -14.25
CA MET A 400 -21.76 -9.34 -15.57
C MET A 400 -22.40 -10.74 -15.55
N ARG A 401 -21.85 -11.67 -14.76
CA ARG A 401 -22.45 -13.01 -14.58
C ARG A 401 -23.77 -12.94 -13.82
N GLU A 402 -23.83 -12.14 -12.76
CA GLU A 402 -25.07 -11.91 -12.00
C GLU A 402 -26.16 -11.30 -12.90
N VAL A 403 -25.81 -10.31 -13.75
CA VAL A 403 -26.74 -9.71 -14.71
C VAL A 403 -27.24 -10.72 -15.74
N GLU A 404 -26.37 -11.61 -16.24
CA GLU A 404 -26.73 -12.69 -17.16
C GLU A 404 -27.65 -13.74 -16.50
N ASP A 405 -27.37 -14.08 -15.23
CA ASP A 405 -28.08 -15.13 -14.48
C ASP A 405 -29.46 -14.66 -13.98
N GLU A 406 -29.59 -13.40 -13.53
CA GLU A 406 -30.78 -12.94 -12.81
C GLU A 406 -31.99 -12.63 -13.71
N ARG A 407 -31.87 -12.66 -15.05
CA ARG A 407 -32.96 -12.35 -16.00
C ARG A 407 -33.87 -11.21 -15.51
N LEU A 408 -33.24 -10.13 -15.05
CA LEU A 408 -33.86 -9.06 -14.28
C LEU A 408 -35.09 -8.50 -15.01
N ASP A 409 -36.26 -8.85 -14.50
CA ASP A 409 -37.56 -8.45 -15.03
C ASP A 409 -38.32 -7.67 -13.97
N TRP A 410 -38.24 -6.35 -14.04
CA TRP A 410 -38.98 -5.47 -13.14
C TRP A 410 -39.44 -4.18 -13.81
N ASP A 411 -40.73 -3.92 -13.57
CA ASP A 411 -41.38 -2.63 -13.63
C ASP A 411 -41.07 -1.84 -12.35
N LEU A 412 -40.82 -0.51 -12.46
CA LEU A 412 -41.60 0.54 -11.77
C LEU A 412 -40.99 1.96 -11.82
N MET A 413 -41.85 2.89 -12.25
CA MET A 413 -42.11 4.28 -11.80
C MET A 413 -41.14 5.47 -12.08
N SER A 414 -41.61 6.45 -12.88
CA SER A 414 -41.95 7.86 -12.46
C SER A 414 -42.21 8.78 -13.69
N ASP A 415 -42.95 9.88 -13.46
CA ASP A 415 -43.59 10.74 -14.47
C ASP A 415 -42.69 11.31 -15.59
N TYR A 416 -41.38 11.38 -15.38
CA TYR A 416 -40.43 11.84 -16.42
C TYR A 416 -40.36 10.88 -17.62
N MET A 417 -40.70 9.60 -17.42
CA MET A 417 -40.70 8.55 -18.45
C MET A 417 -41.88 8.67 -19.43
N GLN A 418 -42.85 9.58 -19.19
CA GLN A 418 -43.99 9.82 -20.08
C GLN A 418 -43.59 10.49 -21.40
N GLN A 419 -42.43 11.16 -21.46
CA GLN A 419 -41.99 11.90 -22.65
C GLN A 419 -41.33 11.04 -23.72
N PHE A 420 -40.96 9.79 -23.41
CA PHE A 420 -40.27 8.88 -24.33
C PHE A 420 -41.22 7.79 -24.85
N LYS A 421 -41.46 7.78 -26.17
CA LYS A 421 -42.42 6.87 -26.85
C LYS A 421 -41.95 5.41 -26.97
N THR A 422 -40.63 5.18 -27.05
CA THR A 422 -40.03 3.84 -27.18
C THR A 422 -39.19 3.56 -25.94
N ARG A 423 -39.37 2.38 -25.34
CA ARG A 423 -38.85 2.04 -24.00
C ARG A 423 -38.14 0.68 -24.03
N ASP A 424 -36.95 0.66 -24.62
CA ASP A 424 -36.12 -0.53 -24.79
C ASP A 424 -34.78 -0.46 -24.03
N LEU A 425 -34.44 0.70 -23.44
CA LEU A 425 -33.25 0.86 -22.60
C LEU A 425 -33.52 0.47 -21.14
N LYS A 426 -32.88 -0.61 -20.68
CA LYS A 426 -32.75 -0.94 -19.25
C LYS A 426 -31.41 -0.40 -18.74
N ALA A 427 -31.44 0.54 -17.79
CA ALA A 427 -30.25 1.13 -17.18
C ALA A 427 -30.12 0.68 -15.71
N PHE A 428 -28.93 0.23 -15.32
CA PHE A 428 -28.64 -0.26 -13.97
C PHE A 428 -27.48 0.53 -13.37
N SER A 429 -27.54 0.75 -12.06
CA SER A 429 -26.41 1.22 -11.27
C SER A 429 -25.88 0.07 -10.41
N ALA A 430 -24.57 -0.01 -10.26
CA ALA A 430 -23.94 -1.04 -9.45
C ALA A 430 -23.60 -0.48 -8.06
N GLU A 431 -24.09 -1.15 -7.02
CA GLU A 431 -23.66 -0.95 -5.64
C GLU A 431 -23.05 -2.27 -5.09
N PRO A 432 -21.81 -2.26 -4.58
CA PRO A 432 -20.90 -1.12 -4.41
C PRO A 432 -20.24 -0.71 -5.73
N LEU A 433 -19.87 0.57 -5.84
CA LEU A 433 -19.18 1.13 -7.02
C LEU A 433 -17.92 0.33 -7.40
N LEU A 434 -17.68 0.24 -8.72
CA LEU A 434 -16.52 -0.43 -9.32
C LEU A 434 -15.41 0.55 -9.73
N VAL A 435 -15.76 1.83 -9.87
CA VAL A 435 -14.87 2.93 -10.22
C VAL A 435 -15.24 4.17 -9.43
N TYR A 436 -14.25 5.02 -9.18
CA TYR A 436 -14.42 6.29 -8.46
C TYR A 436 -13.81 7.42 -9.30
N PRO A 437 -14.34 8.65 -9.22
CA PRO A 437 -13.73 9.78 -9.89
C PRO A 437 -12.35 10.07 -9.27
N THR A 438 -11.44 10.65 -10.05
CA THR A 438 -10.13 11.10 -9.58
C THR A 438 -10.21 12.32 -8.68
N HIS A 439 -11.16 13.20 -8.98
CA HIS A 439 -11.44 14.45 -8.29
C HIS A 439 -12.95 14.68 -8.33
N TYR A 440 -13.46 15.40 -7.35
CA TYR A 440 -14.83 15.87 -7.34
C TYR A 440 -14.87 17.31 -7.81
N THR A 441 -16.00 17.71 -8.40
CA THR A 441 -16.22 19.10 -8.79
C THR A 441 -16.11 20.00 -7.55
N GLY A 442 -15.23 21.01 -7.61
CA GLY A 442 -14.94 21.91 -6.48
C GLY A 442 -13.61 21.64 -5.77
N ASP A 443 -12.95 20.51 -6.04
CA ASP A 443 -11.61 20.21 -5.49
C ASP A 443 -10.59 21.30 -5.86
N THR A 444 -9.72 21.66 -4.91
CA THR A 444 -8.73 22.72 -5.11
C THR A 444 -7.78 22.35 -6.25
N GLY A 445 -7.72 23.19 -7.30
CA GLY A 445 -6.89 22.96 -8.47
C GLY A 445 -7.49 22.01 -9.52
N TYR A 446 -8.68 21.46 -9.29
CA TYR A 446 -9.40 20.67 -10.29
C TYR A 446 -10.23 21.56 -11.22
N ILE A 447 -10.09 21.35 -12.53
CA ILE A 447 -10.88 22.03 -13.56
C ILE A 447 -11.74 20.98 -14.26
N SER A 448 -13.07 21.13 -14.11
CA SER A 448 -14.05 20.31 -14.80
C SER A 448 -14.32 20.85 -16.21
N ASP A 449 -14.18 20.00 -17.23
CA ASP A 449 -14.38 20.38 -18.63
C ASP A 449 -15.87 20.50 -19.01
N THR A 450 -16.77 19.84 -18.25
CA THR A 450 -18.23 19.89 -18.43
C THR A 450 -18.87 21.05 -17.69
N GLU A 451 -18.49 21.24 -16.43
CA GLU A 451 -19.16 22.14 -15.48
C GLU A 451 -18.69 23.61 -15.57
N THR A 452 -17.61 23.90 -16.30
CA THR A 452 -17.04 25.27 -16.46
C THR A 452 -17.24 25.84 -17.86
N SER A 453 -18.33 25.47 -18.53
CA SER A 453 -18.59 25.82 -19.94
C SER A 453 -19.85 26.70 -20.07
N THR A 454 -19.95 27.49 -21.15
CA THR A 454 -21.10 28.37 -21.36
C THR A 454 -22.40 27.58 -21.59
N VAL A 455 -23.54 28.23 -21.35
CA VAL A 455 -24.85 27.68 -21.73
C VAL A 455 -24.87 27.45 -23.25
N TRP A 456 -25.47 26.35 -23.69
CA TRP A 456 -25.36 25.87 -25.07
C TRP A 456 -25.72 26.91 -26.16
N ASP A 457 -26.69 27.80 -25.91
CA ASP A 457 -27.22 28.81 -26.84
C ASP A 457 -26.74 30.23 -26.56
N ASN A 458 -25.94 30.43 -25.51
CA ASN A 458 -25.54 31.76 -25.09
C ASN A 458 -24.12 31.81 -24.54
N ASP A 459 -23.18 32.13 -25.44
CA ASP A 459 -21.75 32.28 -25.13
C ASP A 459 -21.41 33.44 -24.19
N LYS A 460 -22.38 34.31 -23.88
CA LYS A 460 -22.19 35.42 -22.93
C LYS A 460 -22.54 35.04 -21.50
N VAL A 461 -23.20 33.91 -21.28
CA VAL A 461 -23.56 33.42 -19.94
C VAL A 461 -22.53 32.36 -19.55
N LEU A 462 -21.50 32.81 -18.84
CA LEU A 462 -20.60 31.93 -18.13
C LEU A 462 -21.37 31.24 -17.00
N THR A 463 -21.33 29.92 -16.93
CA THR A 463 -21.77 29.19 -15.74
C THR A 463 -20.60 29.17 -14.77
N ASP A 464 -20.30 30.29 -14.13
CA ASP A 464 -19.26 30.33 -13.10
C ASP A 464 -19.84 29.81 -11.78
N TRP A 465 -19.05 28.98 -11.09
CA TRP A 465 -19.46 28.26 -9.89
C TRP A 465 -19.54 29.21 -8.68
N ASP A 466 -20.74 29.72 -8.38
CA ASP A 466 -21.02 30.23 -7.03
C ASP A 466 -21.22 29.05 -6.07
N ARG A 467 -20.14 28.70 -5.36
CA ARG A 467 -20.04 27.64 -4.33
C ARG A 467 -21.17 27.63 -3.28
N ALA A 468 -21.96 28.70 -3.17
CA ALA A 468 -22.97 28.88 -2.14
C ALA A 468 -24.38 28.37 -2.49
N ARG A 469 -24.67 28.00 -3.75
CA ARG A 469 -26.07 27.80 -4.21
C ARG A 469 -26.44 26.44 -4.82
N SER A 470 -25.49 25.53 -5.06
CA SER A 470 -25.83 24.23 -5.67
C SER A 470 -26.07 23.16 -4.60
N GLY A 471 -27.32 22.70 -4.45
CA GLY A 471 -27.68 21.58 -3.57
C GLY A 471 -26.97 20.26 -3.93
N LYS A 472 -26.55 20.11 -5.20
CA LYS A 472 -25.70 19.03 -5.68
C LYS A 472 -24.35 18.96 -4.96
N THR A 473 -23.78 20.10 -4.56
CA THR A 473 -22.55 20.15 -3.76
C THR A 473 -22.76 19.65 -2.35
N GLY A 474 -23.96 19.78 -1.79
CA GLY A 474 -24.30 19.24 -0.46
C GLY A 474 -24.42 17.73 -0.48
N GLU A 475 -25.20 17.17 -1.41
CA GLU A 475 -25.32 15.72 -1.60
C GLU A 475 -24.03 15.08 -2.12
N GLN A 476 -23.26 15.72 -3.01
CA GLN A 476 -21.94 15.23 -3.43
C GLN A 476 -20.88 15.40 -2.34
N ALA A 477 -20.99 16.42 -1.48
CA ALA A 477 -20.17 16.52 -0.28
C ALA A 477 -20.56 15.43 0.71
N GLU A 478 -21.86 15.11 0.89
CA GLU A 478 -22.37 13.99 1.68
C GLU A 478 -21.97 12.63 1.10
N ILE A 479 -22.00 12.42 -0.22
CA ILE A 479 -21.49 11.21 -0.89
C ILE A 479 -19.96 11.18 -0.88
N SER A 480 -19.28 12.32 -0.91
CA SER A 480 -17.83 12.43 -0.67
C SER A 480 -17.52 12.09 0.78
N THR A 481 -18.33 12.58 1.73
CA THR A 481 -18.17 12.28 3.15
C THR A 481 -18.59 10.85 3.41
N GLU A 482 -19.62 10.27 2.82
CA GLU A 482 -20.01 8.86 2.90
C GLU A 482 -19.07 7.97 2.09
N ALA A 483 -18.44 8.41 1.02
CA ALA A 483 -17.34 7.67 0.41
C ALA A 483 -16.06 7.76 1.27
N GLN A 484 -15.96 8.78 2.13
CA GLN A 484 -14.95 8.87 3.19
C GLN A 484 -15.39 8.22 4.53
N ASN A 485 -16.69 8.04 4.80
CA ASN A 485 -17.33 7.72 6.09
C ASN A 485 -18.11 6.39 6.06
N SER A 486 -18.46 5.82 4.91
CA SER A 486 -18.88 4.41 4.79
C SER A 486 -17.70 3.47 5.01
N ASP A 487 -16.47 3.99 4.88
CA ASP A 487 -15.25 3.36 5.36
C ASP A 487 -15.10 3.43 6.89
N VAL A 488 -15.98 4.14 7.60
CA VAL A 488 -15.93 4.29 9.05
C VAL A 488 -17.32 4.60 9.64
N LEU A 489 -18.13 3.57 9.90
CA LEU A 489 -19.04 3.62 11.04
C LEU A 489 -18.15 3.70 12.30
N GLN A 490 -17.74 4.92 12.64
CA GLN A 490 -17.07 5.25 13.89
C GLN A 490 -18.17 5.31 14.95
N SER A 491 -18.13 4.36 15.88
CA SER A 491 -18.60 4.64 17.22
C SER A 491 -17.82 5.86 17.75
N PRO A 492 -18.47 6.78 18.49
CA PRO A 492 -17.79 7.93 19.02
C PRO A 492 -16.76 7.47 20.05
N LEU A 493 -15.50 7.86 19.84
CA LEU A 493 -14.34 7.67 20.72
C LEU A 493 -14.00 6.20 21.03
N ASP A 494 -12.83 5.76 20.55
CA ASP A 494 -11.90 5.15 21.49
C ASP A 494 -10.48 5.02 20.92
N SER A 495 -9.51 5.22 21.79
CA SER A 495 -8.06 4.98 21.64
C SER A 495 -7.69 3.50 21.44
N THR A 496 -8.63 2.67 20.97
CA THR A 496 -8.61 1.20 21.09
C THR A 496 -7.77 0.46 20.07
N ALA A 497 -7.16 1.14 19.10
CA ALA A 497 -6.31 0.47 18.11
C ALA A 497 -5.07 -0.21 18.72
N ARG A 498 -4.70 0.16 19.96
CA ARG A 498 -3.54 -0.39 20.69
C ARG A 498 -3.91 -1.17 21.96
N ASP A 499 -5.19 -1.21 22.37
CA ASP A 499 -5.63 -1.78 23.65
C ASP A 499 -5.64 -3.33 23.69
N GLU A 500 -5.36 -3.99 22.56
CA GLU A 500 -5.21 -5.44 22.42
C GLU A 500 -3.77 -5.93 22.11
N LEU A 501 -2.76 -5.07 22.25
CA LEU A 501 -1.35 -5.50 22.26
C LEU A 501 -0.93 -5.94 23.68
#